data_AF-A0A832TV15-F1
#
_entry.id   AF-A0A832TV15-F1
#
_cell.length_a   1.000
_cell.length_b   1.000
_cell.length_c   1.000
_cell.angle_alpha   90.00
_cell.angle_beta   90.00
_cell.angle_gamma   90.00
#
_symmetry.space_group_name_H-M   'P 1'
#
loop_
_entity.id
_entity.type
_entity.pdbx_description
1 polymer ?
#
loop_
_entity_poly.entity_id
_entity_poly.type
_entity_poly.pdbx_seq_one_letter_code
_entity_poly.pdbx_strand_id
1 'polypeptide(L)' 'MESYTRYERARIIGARALQISMGAPLLIKTIHVEPLDISIEEFEQGVIPITVKRK' A
#
# COMPACT_ATOMS: atom_id res chain seq x y z
N MET A 1 3.59 -11.12 10.09
CA MET A 1 3.30 -9.71 9.75
C MET A 1 4.00 -8.87 10.80
N GLU A 2 5.11 -8.22 10.46
CA GLU A 2 5.74 -7.26 11.37
C GLU A 2 4.69 -6.24 11.79
N SER A 3 4.57 -5.99 13.10
CA SER A 3 3.67 -4.97 13.61
C SER A 3 4.19 -3.61 13.17
N TYR A 4 3.59 -3.06 12.10
CA TYR A 4 3.78 -1.67 11.71
C TYR A 4 3.08 -0.78 12.73
N THR A 5 3.74 0.30 13.13
CA THR A 5 3.09 1.35 13.92
C THR A 5 1.97 1.99 13.09
N ARG A 6 1.01 2.64 13.76
CA ARG A 6 -0.04 3.43 13.08
C ARG A 6 0.52 4.46 12.08
N TYR A 7 1.70 5.02 12.36
CA TYR A 7 2.38 5.98 11.48
C TYR A 7 3.02 5.30 10.27
N GLU A 8 3.72 4.18 10.49
CA GLU A 8 4.31 3.38 9.43
C GLU A 8 3.24 2.85 8.47
N ARG A 9 2.14 2.31 9.01
CA ARG A 9 0.99 1.83 8.23
C ARG A 9 0.40 2.95 7.36
N ALA A 10 0.13 4.12 7.95
CA ALA A 10 -0.39 5.26 7.20
C ALA A 10 0.59 5.71 6.10
N ARG A 11 1.90 5.71 6.39
CA ARG A 11 2.92 6.11 5.42
C ARG A 11 3.05 5.14 4.25
N ILE A 12 2.99 3.83 4.52
CA ILE A 12 3.06 2.78 3.51
C ILE A 12 1.86 2.88 2.56
N ILE A 13 0.65 2.94 3.10
CA ILE A 13 -0.60 3.05 2.33
C ILE A 13 -0.57 4.32 1.47
N GLY A 14 -0.24 5.47 2.07
CA GLY A 14 -0.19 6.74 1.35
C GLY A 14 0.86 6.77 0.24
N ALA A 15 2.05 6.21 0.48
CA ALA A 15 3.08 6.10 -0.56
C ALA A 15 2.64 5.18 -1.71
N ARG A 16 1.95 4.08 -1.41
CA ARG A 16 1.45 3.15 -2.43
C ARG A 16 0.30 3.75 -3.23
N ALA A 17 -0.65 4.44 -2.60
CA ALA A 17 -1.72 5.15 -3.28
C ALA A 17 -1.16 6.17 -4.30
N LEU A 18 -0.08 6.89 -3.94
CA LEU A 18 0.59 7.80 -4.86
C LEU A 18 1.20 7.05 -6.07
N GLN A 19 1.89 5.93 -5.85
CA GLN A 19 2.43 5.11 -6.94
C GLN A 19 1.33 4.67 -7.92
N ILE A 20 0.20 4.19 -7.39
CA ILE A 20 -0.95 3.76 -8.20
C ILE A 20 -1.51 4.94 -9.01
N SER A 21 -1.66 6.11 -8.37
CA SER A 21 -2.12 7.33 -9.08
C SER A 21 -1.19 7.77 -10.21
N MET A 22 0.10 7.43 -10.13
CA MET A 22 1.10 7.68 -11.17
C MET A 22 1.16 6.59 -12.25
N GLY A 23 0.24 5.62 -12.23
CA GLY A 23 0.16 4.53 -13.21
C GLY A 23 1.07 3.34 -12.92
N ALA A 24 1.54 3.18 -11.68
CA ALA A 24 2.27 1.98 -11.29
C ALA A 24 1.37 0.73 -11.39
N PRO A 25 1.93 -0.44 -11.77
CA PRO A 25 1.15 -1.66 -11.90
C PRO A 25 0.61 -2.15 -10.55
N LEU A 26 -0.63 -2.64 -10.58
CA LEU A 26 -1.30 -3.27 -9.44
C LEU A 26 -0.83 -4.72 -9.30
N LEU A 27 -0.64 -5.16 -8.06
CA LEU A 27 -0.24 -6.54 -7.74
C LEU A 27 -1.45 -7.43 -7.44
N ILE A 28 -2.63 -6.84 -7.31
CA ILE A 28 -3.90 -7.52 -7.05
C ILE A 28 -4.88 -7.27 -8.20
N LYS A 29 -5.86 -8.18 -8.34
CA LYS A 29 -7.04 -7.95 -9.15
C LYS A 29 -8.10 -7.31 -8.26
N THR A 30 -8.40 -6.05 -8.53
CA THR A 30 -9.38 -5.26 -7.77
C THR A 30 -10.42 -4.67 -8.71
N ILE A 31 -11.62 -4.43 -8.19
CA ILE A 31 -12.70 -3.70 -8.88
C ILE A 31 -12.69 -2.21 -8.52
N HIS A 32 -11.88 -1.83 -7.52
CA HIS A 32 -11.79 -0.47 -7.03
C HIS A 32 -11.05 0.42 -8.04
N VAL A 33 -11.53 1.66 -8.19
CA VAL A 33 -10.93 2.68 -9.08
C VAL A 33 -10.03 3.62 -8.28
N GLU A 34 -10.37 3.87 -7.01
CA GLU A 34 -9.65 4.80 -6.16
C GLU A 34 -8.30 4.24 -5.71
N PRO A 35 -7.17 4.95 -5.95
CA PRO A 35 -5.84 4.48 -5.58
C PRO A 35 -5.68 4.15 -4.09
N LEU A 36 -6.41 4.86 -3.22
CA LEU A 36 -6.37 4.65 -1.79
C LEU A 36 -6.94 3.28 -1.41
N ASP A 37 -8.13 2.94 -1.91
CA ASP A 37 -8.79 1.67 -1.61
C ASP A 37 -7.95 0.49 -2.09
N ILE A 38 -7.39 0.61 -3.30
CA ILE A 38 -6.49 -0.41 -3.87
C ILE A 38 -5.26 -0.61 -2.99
N SER A 39 -4.65 0.49 -2.51
CA SER A 39 -3.49 0.40 -1.63
C SER A 39 -3.80 -0.22 -0.26
N ILE A 40 -5.00 0.00 0.27
CA ILE A 40 -5.45 -0.64 1.52
C ILE A 40 -5.61 -2.14 1.29
N GLU A 41 -6.23 -2.53 0.18
CA GLU A 41 -6.43 -3.94 -0.18
C GLU A 41 -5.09 -4.67 -0.39
N GLU A 42 -4.14 -4.06 -1.10
CA GLU A 42 -2.78 -4.62 -1.26
C GLU A 42 -2.05 -4.73 0.09
N PHE A 43 -2.27 -3.78 1.01
CA PHE A 43 -1.68 -3.81 2.34
C PHE A 43 -2.25 -4.97 3.18
N GLU A 44 -3.57 -5.17 3.13
CA GLU A 44 -4.26 -6.23 3.85
C GLU A 44 -3.91 -7.63 3.34
N GLN A 45 -3.69 -7.76 2.02
CA GLN A 45 -3.17 -8.99 1.41
C GLN A 45 -1.66 -9.20 1.65
N GLY A 46 -0.95 -8.20 2.19
CA GLY A 46 0.48 -8.29 2.49
C GLY A 46 1.38 -8.32 1.25
N VAL A 47 0.87 -7.87 0.09
CA VAL A 47 1.59 -7.86 -1.19
C VAL A 47 2.21 -6.51 -1.52
N ILE A 48 2.01 -5.50 -0.67
CA ILE A 48 2.60 -4.17 -0.89
C ILE A 48 4.13 -4.24 -1.02
N PRO A 49 4.72 -3.66 -2.09
CA PRO A 49 6.16 -3.69 -2.33
C PRO A 49 6.88 -2.54 -1.60
N ILE A 50 6.54 -2.30 -0.33
CA ILE A 50 7.12 -1.24 0.50
C ILE A 50 7.48 -1.83 1.86
N THR A 51 8.72 -1.63 2.28
CA THR A 51 9.22 -2.06 3.59
C THR A 51 9.70 -0.85 4.39
N VAL A 52 9.55 -0.91 5.70
CA VAL A 52 10.05 0.14 6.60
C VAL A 52 11.45 -0.21 7.08
N LYS A 53 12.41 0.67 6.81
CA LYS A 53 13.74 0.59 7.42
C LYS A 53 13.74 1.34 8.74
N ARG A 54 13.78 0.61 9.85
CA ARG A 54 14.01 1.17 11.18
C ARG A 54 15.50 1.40 11.36
N LYS A 55 15.87 2.57 11.88
CA LYS A 55 17.26 2.88 12.28
C LYS A 55 17.46 2.54 13.75
#